data_AF-A0A015K6T9-F1
#
_entry.id   AF-A0A015K6T9-F1
#
_cell.length_a   1.000
_cell.length_b   1.000
_cell.length_c   1.000
_cell.angle_alpha   90.00
_cell.angle_beta   90.00
_cell.angle_gamma   90.00
#
_symmetry.space_group_name_H-M   'P 1'
#
loop_
_entity.id
_entity.type
_entity.pdbx_description
1 polymer ?
#
loop_
_entity_poly.entity_id
_entity_poly.type
_entity_poly.pdbx_seq_one_letter_code
_entity_poly.pdbx_strand_id
1 'polypeptide(L)'
;MGWSWVQVLDDAGFFQSVAAYAHGTIHNWPSSTRAEIAAIHAALTVTPPSSTVTIHTDSQSAIDGLRLCATFSYSNSRLYYKTTNFELWAIIEHLISSKSLSVKTVKVKGHSVIVDSRDDLHR
;
A
#
# COMPACT_ATOMS: atom_id res chain seq x y z
N MET A 1 2.47 28.87 1.82
CA MET A 1 1.45 28.78 0.74
C MET A 1 1.41 27.32 0.32
N GLY A 2 0.35 26.52 0.42
CA GLY A 2 -1.02 26.70 0.90
C GLY A 2 -1.49 25.41 1.60
N TRP A 3 -2.46 25.53 2.50
CA TRP A 3 -2.97 24.46 3.33
C TRP A 3 -4.32 24.02 2.74
N SER A 4 -4.50 22.73 2.50
CA SER A 4 -5.78 22.15 2.06
C SER A 4 -6.40 21.38 3.21
N TRP A 5 -7.58 21.80 3.66
CA TRP A 5 -8.37 21.07 4.65
C TRP A 5 -9.36 20.15 3.95
N VAL A 6 -9.53 18.94 4.47
CA VAL A 6 -10.65 18.04 4.18
C VAL A 6 -11.34 17.76 5.50
N GLN A 7 -12.63 18.13 5.58
CA GLN A 7 -13.48 17.85 6.73
C GLN A 7 -14.08 16.44 6.56
N VAL A 8 -13.86 15.57 7.54
CA VAL A 8 -14.42 14.21 7.57
C VAL A 8 -15.31 14.07 8.81
N LEU A 9 -16.51 13.54 8.59
CA LEU A 9 -17.54 13.27 9.57
C LEU A 9 -17.09 12.22 10.60
N ASP A 10 -17.69 12.33 11.79
CA ASP A 10 -17.34 11.65 13.03
C ASP A 10 -17.50 10.12 12.95
N ASP A 11 -16.37 9.42 12.81
CA ASP A 11 -16.22 8.03 13.22
C ASP A 11 -14.81 7.85 13.81
N ALA A 12 -14.69 8.25 15.07
CA ALA A 12 -13.45 8.65 15.73
C ALA A 12 -12.41 7.54 15.94
N GLY A 13 -12.71 6.26 15.67
CA GLY A 13 -11.77 5.16 15.93
C GLY A 13 -10.74 4.91 14.81
N PHE A 14 -11.19 4.99 13.55
CA PHE A 14 -10.38 4.63 12.39
C PHE A 14 -9.41 5.76 12.01
N PHE A 15 -9.91 6.99 11.97
CA PHE A 15 -9.09 8.16 11.62
C PHE A 15 -8.11 8.56 12.73
N GLN A 16 -8.42 8.33 14.01
CA GLN A 16 -7.46 8.54 15.10
C GLN A 16 -6.26 7.60 14.95
N SER A 17 -6.48 6.38 14.48
CA SER A 17 -5.42 5.40 14.20
C SER A 17 -4.59 5.81 12.98
N VAL A 18 -5.22 6.32 11.91
CA VAL A 18 -4.53 6.84 10.72
C VAL A 18 -3.80 8.16 11.00
N ALA A 19 -4.37 9.05 11.81
CA ALA A 19 -3.78 10.33 12.20
C ALA A 19 -2.64 10.14 13.21
N ALA A 20 -2.77 9.22 14.17
CA ALA A 20 -1.67 8.82 15.05
C ALA A 20 -0.55 8.11 14.26
N TYR A 21 -0.90 7.29 13.26
CA TYR A 21 0.06 6.71 12.33
C TYR A 21 0.76 7.80 11.51
N ALA A 22 0.03 8.78 10.95
CA ALA A 22 0.58 9.92 10.22
C ALA A 22 1.50 10.81 11.09
N HIS A 23 1.14 11.03 12.36
CA HIS A 23 1.92 11.85 13.28
C HIS A 23 3.20 11.14 13.76
N GLY A 24 3.17 9.82 13.95
CA GLY A 24 4.35 9.01 14.25
C GLY A 24 5.28 8.77 13.04
N THR A 25 4.74 8.80 11.82
CA THR A 25 5.48 8.55 10.56
C THR A 25 6.29 9.76 10.06
N ILE A 26 6.04 10.98 10.57
CA ILE A 26 6.87 12.16 10.26
C ILE A 26 8.27 12.04 10.91
N HIS A 27 8.39 11.30 12.03
CA HIS A 27 9.69 11.07 12.69
C HIS A 27 10.35 9.76 12.29
N ASN A 28 9.58 8.71 11.97
CA ASN A 28 10.08 7.41 11.52
C ASN A 28 9.34 7.00 10.24
N TRP A 29 9.96 7.27 9.08
CA TRP A 29 9.46 6.82 7.79
C TRP A 29 9.15 5.30 7.86
N PRO A 30 7.90 4.85 7.68
CA PRO A 30 7.64 3.42 7.56
C PRO A 30 8.28 2.98 6.24
N SER A 31 8.88 1.79 6.17
CA SER A 31 9.47 1.31 4.91
C SER A 31 8.51 1.55 3.74
N SER A 32 9.02 1.98 2.57
CA SER A 32 8.20 2.28 1.37
C SER A 32 7.15 1.20 1.12
N THR A 33 7.55 -0.06 1.32
CA THR A 33 6.72 -1.25 1.22
C THR A 33 5.49 -1.25 2.14
N ARG A 34 5.59 -0.82 3.39
CA ARG A 34 4.43 -0.81 4.31
C ARG A 34 3.42 0.27 3.93
N ALA A 35 3.89 1.42 3.45
CA ALA A 35 3.02 2.48 2.91
C ALA A 35 2.30 2.01 1.63
N GLU A 36 3.00 1.33 0.73
CA GLU A 36 2.42 0.73 -0.48
C GLU A 36 1.35 -0.32 -0.15
N ILE A 37 1.61 -1.22 0.81
CA ILE A 37 0.64 -2.23 1.25
C ILE A 37 -0.62 -1.58 1.85
N ALA A 38 -0.44 -0.54 2.67
CA ALA A 38 -1.56 0.19 3.25
C ALA A 38 -2.40 0.90 2.18
N ALA A 39 -1.76 1.48 1.15
CA ALA A 39 -2.45 2.08 0.01
C ALA A 39 -3.26 1.05 -0.78
N ILE A 40 -2.71 -0.15 -1.01
CA ILE A 40 -3.42 -1.27 -1.64
C ILE A 40 -4.66 -1.65 -0.82
N HIS A 41 -4.50 -1.84 0.49
CA HIS A 41 -5.61 -2.16 1.39
C HIS A 41 -6.73 -1.11 1.33
N ALA A 42 -6.37 0.18 1.38
CA ALA A 42 -7.34 1.27 1.30
C ALA A 42 -8.11 1.26 -0.04
N ALA A 43 -7.41 1.07 -1.16
CA ALA A 43 -8.03 1.00 -2.48
C ALA A 43 -9.01 -0.17 -2.61
N LEU A 44 -8.64 -1.35 -2.11
CA LEU A 44 -9.52 -2.54 -2.13
C LEU A 44 -10.72 -2.38 -1.18
N THR A 45 -10.57 -1.66 -0.08
CA THR A 45 -11.64 -1.42 0.90
C THR A 45 -12.79 -0.62 0.27
N VAL A 46 -12.48 0.39 -0.53
CA VAL A 46 -13.49 1.23 -1.20
C VAL A 46 -14.03 0.63 -2.52
N THR A 47 -13.38 -0.41 -3.04
CA THR A 47 -13.78 -1.07 -4.30
C THR A 47 -15.10 -1.85 -4.11
N PRO A 48 -16.12 -1.76 -4.98
CA PRO A 48 -17.33 -2.57 -4.85
C PRO A 48 -17.06 -4.09 -4.99
N PRO A 49 -17.88 -4.97 -4.39
CA PRO A 49 -17.77 -6.42 -4.59
C PRO A 49 -17.82 -6.84 -6.06
N SER A 50 -17.19 -7.97 -6.39
CA SER A 50 -17.11 -8.56 -7.73
C SER A 50 -16.45 -7.67 -8.79
N SER A 51 -15.68 -6.67 -8.37
CA SER A 51 -14.98 -5.75 -9.27
C SER A 51 -13.63 -6.30 -9.71
N THR A 52 -13.15 -5.81 -10.85
CA THR A 52 -11.76 -6.00 -11.29
C THR A 52 -10.93 -4.77 -10.93
N VAL A 53 -9.81 -4.95 -10.24
CA VAL A 53 -8.90 -3.89 -9.83
C VAL A 53 -7.54 -4.12 -10.50
N THR A 54 -7.02 -3.10 -11.18
CA THR A 54 -5.66 -3.13 -11.72
C THR A 54 -4.78 -2.21 -10.90
N ILE A 55 -3.77 -2.77 -10.25
CA ILE A 55 -2.83 -2.06 -9.38
C ILE A 55 -1.54 -1.83 -10.16
N HIS A 56 -1.21 -0.55 -10.37
CA HIS A 56 0.04 -0.12 -10.97
C HIS A 56 1.04 0.20 -9.86
N THR A 57 2.16 -0.51 -9.83
CA THR A 57 3.19 -0.33 -8.79
C THR A 57 4.58 -0.65 -9.34
N ASP A 58 5.59 0.08 -8.91
CA ASP A 58 7.01 -0.21 -9.21
C ASP A 58 7.62 -1.19 -8.18
N SER A 59 6.96 -1.34 -7.03
CA SER A 59 7.38 -2.20 -5.94
C SER A 59 7.25 -3.68 -6.27
N GLN A 60 8.39 -4.37 -6.32
CA GLN A 60 8.41 -5.82 -6.53
C GLN A 60 7.77 -6.56 -5.36
N SER A 61 8.00 -6.10 -4.13
CA SER A 61 7.43 -6.69 -2.92
C SER A 61 5.89 -6.61 -2.91
N ALA A 62 5.31 -5.51 -3.40
CA ALA A 62 3.86 -5.39 -3.54
C ALA A 62 3.29 -6.38 -4.56
N ILE A 63 3.96 -6.56 -5.70
CA ILE A 63 3.56 -7.53 -6.72
C ILE A 63 3.64 -8.96 -6.18
N ASP A 64 4.72 -9.31 -5.49
CA ASP A 64 4.92 -10.65 -4.96
C ASP A 64 3.92 -10.97 -3.83
N GLY A 65 3.61 -9.98 -2.99
CA GLY A 65 2.58 -10.12 -1.97
C GLY A 65 1.19 -10.35 -2.58
N LEU A 66 0.80 -9.58 -3.60
CA LEU A 66 -0.47 -9.77 -4.29
C LEU A 66 -0.55 -11.11 -5.04
N ARG A 67 0.56 -11.61 -5.58
CA ARG A 67 0.62 -12.96 -6.17
C ARG A 67 0.35 -14.05 -5.14
N LEU A 68 0.89 -13.91 -3.93
CA LEU A 68 0.64 -14.84 -2.83
C LEU A 68 -0.82 -14.79 -2.33
N CYS A 69 -1.45 -13.61 -2.34
CA CYS A 69 -2.88 -13.48 -2.05
C CYS A 69 -3.73 -14.23 -3.09
N ALA A 70 -3.35 -14.17 -4.38
CA ALA A 70 -4.07 -14.89 -5.44
C ALA A 70 -4.01 -16.42 -5.27
N THR A 71 -3.01 -16.93 -4.55
CA THR A 71 -2.86 -18.36 -4.22
C THR A 71 -3.32 -18.70 -2.79
N PHE A 72 -4.05 -17.80 -2.12
CA PHE A 72 -4.54 -17.96 -0.73
C PHE A 72 -3.46 -18.40 0.27
N SER A 73 -2.23 -17.92 0.06
CA SER A 73 -1.07 -18.41 0.81
C SER A 73 -0.99 -17.81 2.22
N TYR A 74 -1.59 -16.65 2.46
CA TYR A 74 -1.57 -16.00 3.78
C TYR A 74 -2.60 -16.57 4.76
N SER A 75 -3.59 -17.31 4.29
CA SER A 75 -4.43 -18.17 5.13
C SER A 75 -3.62 -19.28 5.82
N ASN A 76 -2.38 -19.53 5.37
CA ASN A 76 -1.47 -20.48 5.99
C ASN A 76 -0.60 -19.81 7.07
N SER A 77 -0.89 -20.11 8.34
CA SER A 77 -0.17 -19.59 9.50
C SER A 77 1.34 -19.88 9.49
N ARG A 78 1.82 -20.87 8.72
CA ARG A 78 3.26 -21.20 8.63
C ARG A 78 4.12 -20.12 7.99
N LEU A 79 3.53 -19.21 7.20
CA LEU A 79 4.25 -18.11 6.56
C LEU A 79 4.38 -16.88 7.46
N TYR A 80 3.73 -16.87 8.63
CA TYR A 80 3.72 -15.75 9.58
C TYR A 80 5.14 -15.28 9.95
N TYR A 81 6.01 -16.22 10.36
CA TYR A 81 7.37 -15.88 10.80
C TYR A 81 8.34 -15.58 9.66
N LYS A 82 7.97 -15.88 8.41
CA LYS A 82 8.85 -15.75 7.24
C LYS A 82 8.57 -14.51 6.41
N THR A 83 7.38 -13.93 6.54
CA THR A 83 6.92 -12.87 5.65
C THR A 83 6.78 -11.57 6.42
N THR A 84 7.57 -10.57 6.06
CA THR A 84 7.40 -9.21 6.58
C THR A 84 6.03 -8.68 6.16
N ASN A 85 5.32 -8.01 7.09
CA ASN A 85 3.97 -7.50 6.87
C ASN A 85 2.91 -8.60 6.59
N PHE A 86 3.14 -9.85 7.05
CA PHE A 86 2.21 -10.97 6.87
C PHE A 86 0.77 -10.63 7.28
N GLU A 87 0.58 -9.98 8.43
CA GLU A 87 -0.75 -9.63 8.93
C GLU A 87 -1.52 -8.72 7.96
N LEU A 88 -0.84 -7.72 7.38
CA LEU A 88 -1.44 -6.84 6.39
C LEU A 88 -1.82 -7.61 5.12
N TRP A 89 -0.96 -8.53 4.68
CA TRP A 89 -1.25 -9.38 3.52
C TRP A 89 -2.39 -10.38 3.78
N ALA A 90 -2.49 -10.93 4.98
CA ALA A 90 -3.61 -11.79 5.38
C ALA A 90 -4.94 -11.03 5.38
N ILE A 91 -4.96 -9.79 5.85
CA ILE A 91 -6.14 -8.92 5.80
C ILE A 91 -6.51 -8.62 4.34
N ILE A 92 -5.53 -8.28 3.49
CA ILE A 92 -5.76 -8.03 2.06
C ILE A 92 -6.29 -9.28 1.35
N GLU A 93 -5.73 -10.46 1.62
CA GLU A 93 -6.21 -11.73 1.06
C GLU A 93 -7.67 -12.00 1.44
N HIS A 94 -8.00 -11.82 2.73
CA HIS A 94 -9.36 -11.96 3.21
C HIS A 94 -10.31 -10.95 2.55
N LEU A 95 -9.87 -9.70 2.36
CA LEU A 95 -10.66 -8.65 1.71
C LEU A 95 -10.93 -8.97 0.23
N ILE A 96 -9.91 -9.46 -0.51
CA ILE A 96 -10.05 -9.90 -1.90
C ILE A 96 -11.06 -11.04 -2.00
N SER A 97 -10.94 -12.03 -1.11
CA SER A 97 -11.82 -13.20 -1.06
C SER A 97 -13.26 -12.82 -0.72
N SER A 98 -13.47 -12.08 0.38
CA SER A 98 -14.80 -11.69 0.87
C SER A 98 -15.59 -10.83 -0.11
N LYS A 99 -14.89 -10.04 -0.93
CA LYS A 99 -15.50 -9.17 -1.94
C LYS A 99 -15.43 -9.76 -3.35
N SER A 100 -14.96 -10.99 -3.53
CA SER A 100 -14.80 -11.64 -4.84
C SER A 100 -14.05 -10.77 -5.85
N LEU A 101 -13.01 -10.06 -5.42
CA LEU A 101 -12.27 -9.13 -6.28
C LEU A 101 -11.33 -9.87 -7.22
N SER A 102 -11.27 -9.43 -8.49
CA SER A 102 -10.24 -9.85 -9.42
C SER A 102 -9.11 -8.82 -9.43
N VAL A 103 -7.97 -9.14 -8.83
CA VAL A 103 -6.83 -8.22 -8.75
C VAL A 103 -5.78 -8.56 -9.79
N LYS A 104 -5.40 -7.56 -10.60
CA LYS A 104 -4.30 -7.62 -11.57
C LYS A 104 -3.20 -6.65 -11.15
N THR A 105 -1.95 -7.03 -11.35
CA THR A 105 -0.80 -6.17 -11.08
C THR A 105 -0.07 -5.82 -12.38
N VAL A 106 0.32 -4.55 -12.50
CA VAL A 106 1.13 -4.05 -13.61
C VAL A 106 2.38 -3.41 -13.02
N LYS A 107 3.55 -3.95 -13.37
CA LYS A 107 4.82 -3.34 -12.98
C LYS A 107 5.03 -2.06 -13.78
N VAL A 108 5.15 -0.93 -13.08
CA VAL A 108 5.59 0.32 -13.69
C VAL A 108 7.08 0.52 -13.45
N LYS A 109 7.73 1.27 -14.33
CA LYS A 109 9.15 1.59 -14.17
C LYS A 109 9.27 2.57 -13.00
N GLY A 110 10.03 2.20 -11.97
CA GLY A 110 10.32 3.11 -10.86
C GLY A 110 11.05 4.34 -11.39
N HIS A 111 10.85 5.49 -10.74
CA HIS A 111 11.50 6.74 -11.12
C HIS A 111 13.02 6.53 -11.15
N SER A 112 13.60 6.46 -12.35
CA SER A 112 15.02 6.73 -12.52
C SER A 112 15.18 8.21 -12.24
N VAL A 113 15.67 8.54 -11.05
CA VAL A 113 16.16 9.90 -10.76
C VAL A 113 17.23 10.16 -11.80
N ILE A 114 16.88 10.90 -12.86
CA ILE A 114 17.87 11.57 -13.68
C ILE A 114 18.42 12.65 -12.75
N VAL A 115 19.57 12.36 -12.14
CA VAL A 115 20.40 13.41 -11.55
C VAL A 115 20.87 14.21 -12.76
N ASP A 116 20.20 15.33 -13.05
CA ASP A 116 20.74 16.33 -13.96
C ASP A 116 21.97 16.91 -13.26
N SER A 117 23.13 16.35 -13.59
CA SER A 117 24.42 16.91 -13.26
C SER A 117 24.59 18.18 -14.10
N ARG A 118 23.99 19.27 -13.64
CA ARG A 118 24.20 20.62 -14.16
C ARG A 118 24.50 21.57 -13.01
N ASP A 119 25.68 21.38 -12.44
CA ASP A 119 26.44 22.45 -11.82
C ASP A 119 27.86 22.45 -12.42
N ASP A 120 27.92 22.70 -13.74
CA ASP A 120 29.09 23.29 -14.38
C ASP A 120 28.70 24.70 -14.85
N LEU A 121 29.51 25.68 -14.45
CA LEU A 121 29.42 27.14 -14.64
C LEU A 121 28.56 27.90 -13.60
N HIS A 122 29.18 28.28 -12.48
CA HIS A 122 29.59 29.69 -12.28
C HIS A 122 30.56 29.88 -11.10
N ARG A 123 31.71 30.47 -11.45
CA ARG A 123 32.71 31.21 -10.65
C ARG A 123 33.90 30.45 -10.04
#